data_AF-A0AA39KWW9-F1
#
_entry.id   AF-A0AA39KWW9-F1
#
_cell.length_a   1.000
_cell.length_b   1.000
_cell.length_c   1.000
_cell.angle_alpha   90.00
_cell.angle_beta   90.00
_cell.angle_gamma   90.00
#
_symmetry.space_group_name_H-M   'P 1'
#
loop_
_entity.id
_entity.type
_entity.pdbx_description
1 polymer ?
#
loop_
_entity_poly.entity_id
_entity_poly.type
_entity_poly.pdbx_seq_one_letter_code
_entity_poly.pdbx_strand_id
1 'polypeptide(L)'
;METISPSRLVETHCQINEVSSTMDKKTSTCLLTMKIEEPSEVDGKEPTQRIINMELPPATLKTLVNDLSRIREQLSNIAKK
;
A
#
# COMPACT_ATOMS: atom_id res chain seq x y z
N MET A 1 -3.01 21.03 22.62
CA MET A 1 -3.60 20.44 21.40
C MET A 1 -2.70 19.27 21.04
N GLU A 2 -3.13 18.04 21.31
CA GLU A 2 -2.38 16.85 20.92
C GLU A 2 -2.49 16.71 19.40
N THR A 3 -1.35 16.80 18.70
CA THR A 3 -1.28 16.58 17.27
C THR A 3 -1.29 15.08 17.01
N ILE A 4 -2.47 14.49 16.84
CA ILE A 4 -2.60 13.10 16.39
C ILE A 4 -2.20 13.06 14.92
N SER A 5 -0.97 12.65 14.64
CA SER A 5 -0.54 12.35 13.28
C SER A 5 -1.27 11.10 12.77
N PRO A 6 -1.61 11.00 11.48
CA PRO A 6 -2.14 9.76 10.91
C PRO A 6 -1.05 8.69 10.81
N SER A 7 -1.47 7.42 10.75
CA SER A 7 -0.58 6.29 10.46
C SER A 7 0.14 6.48 9.13
N ARG A 8 1.37 6.00 9.07
CA ARG A 8 2.27 6.22 7.92
C ARG A 8 2.60 4.89 7.26
N LEU A 9 2.43 4.82 5.95
CA LEU A 9 2.97 3.72 5.16
C LEU A 9 4.48 3.93 4.99
N VAL A 10 5.29 3.05 5.59
CA VAL A 10 6.76 3.19 5.64
C VAL A 10 7.49 2.23 4.71
N GLU A 11 6.86 1.14 4.30
CA GLU A 11 7.43 0.17 3.37
C GLU A 11 6.33 -0.49 2.53
N THR A 12 6.62 -0.74 1.25
CA THR A 12 5.75 -1.47 0.33
C THR A 12 6.57 -2.45 -0.50
N HIS A 13 6.12 -3.70 -0.56
CA HIS A 13 6.74 -4.75 -1.36
C HIS A 13 5.66 -5.57 -2.07
N CYS A 14 5.87 -5.89 -3.35
CA CYS A 14 4.98 -6.79 -4.10
C CYS A 14 5.80 -7.96 -4.63
N GLN A 15 5.40 -9.17 -4.26
CA GLN A 15 5.93 -10.42 -4.81
C GLN A 15 4.95 -10.98 -5.83
N ILE A 16 5.40 -11.19 -7.08
CA ILE A 16 4.57 -11.81 -8.12
C ILE A 16 4.62 -13.32 -7.98
N ASN A 17 3.46 -13.93 -7.75
CA ASN A 17 3.29 -15.37 -7.68
C ASN A 17 2.57 -15.84 -8.96
N GLU A 18 3.11 -16.88 -9.61
CA GLU A 18 2.45 -17.56 -10.72
C GLU A 18 1.61 -18.72 -10.16
N VAL A 19 0.29 -18.67 -10.33
CA VAL A 19 -0.59 -19.79 -10.02
C VAL A 19 -0.83 -20.59 -11.30
N SER A 20 -0.33 -21.83 -11.31
CA SER A 20 -0.59 -22.78 -12.40
C SER A 20 -1.94 -23.45 -12.17
N SER A 21 -2.94 -23.12 -12.99
CA SER A 21 -4.17 -23.91 -13.07
C SER A 21 -4.03 -25.02 -14.12
N THR A 22 -4.65 -26.18 -13.88
CA THR A 22 -4.47 -27.43 -14.64
C THR A 22 -4.99 -27.41 -16.10
N MET A 23 -5.45 -26.26 -16.59
CA MET A 23 -5.83 -26.03 -17.99
C MET A 23 -5.29 -24.68 -18.46
N ASP A 24 -4.09 -24.67 -19.02
CA ASP A 24 -3.46 -23.68 -19.92
C ASP A 24 -3.49 -22.16 -19.58
N LYS A 25 -4.01 -21.75 -18.42
CA LYS A 25 -3.99 -20.34 -17.99
C LYS A 25 -3.18 -20.19 -16.71
N LYS A 26 -1.91 -19.81 -16.88
CA LYS A 26 -1.12 -19.23 -15.79
C LYS A 26 -1.77 -17.91 -15.39
N THR A 27 -2.22 -17.81 -14.15
CA THR A 27 -2.72 -16.54 -13.59
C THR A 27 -1.65 -16.01 -12.65
N SER A 28 -1.14 -14.81 -12.91
CA SER A 28 -0.23 -14.13 -11.98
C SER A 28 -1.03 -13.32 -10.97
N THR A 29 -0.51 -13.24 -9.75
CA THR A 29 -1.11 -12.47 -8.65
C THR A 29 0.01 -11.77 -7.88
N CYS A 30 -0.26 -10.61 -7.30
CA CYS A 30 0.70 -9.87 -6.48
C CYS A 30 0.37 -10.12 -5.00
N LEU A 31 1.30 -10.69 -4.24
CA LEU A 31 1.26 -10.61 -2.79
C LEU A 31 1.87 -9.26 -2.39
N LEU A 32 0.99 -8.29 -2.09
CA LEU A 32 1.36 -6.97 -1.63
C LEU A 32 1.52 -6.97 -0.10
N THR A 33 2.73 -6.69 0.35
CA THR A 33 3.11 -6.48 1.75
C THR A 33 3.31 -4.99 2.01
N MET A 34 2.63 -4.47 3.03
CA MET A 34 2.72 -3.07 3.45
C MET A 34 3.09 -2.99 4.92
N LYS A 35 4.05 -2.15 5.25
CA LYS A 35 4.44 -1.86 6.62
C LYS A 35 3.88 -0.50 7.02
N ILE A 36 3.00 -0.50 8.01
CA ILE A 36 2.36 0.68 8.56
C ILE A 36 3.00 1.00 9.91
N GLU A 37 3.38 2.24 10.09
CA GLU A 37 3.82 2.82 11.34
C GLU A 37 2.64 3.57 11.97
N GLU A 38 2.19 3.08 13.12
CA GLU A 38 1.15 3.71 13.93
C GLU A 38 1.83 4.70 14.89
N PRO A 39 1.32 5.94 14.98
CA PRO A 39 1.87 6.92 15.89
C PRO A 39 1.62 6.49 17.33
N SER A 40 2.60 6.75 18.20
CA SER A 40 2.43 6.53 19.63
C SER A 40 1.53 7.63 20.19
N GLU A 41 0.46 7.26 20.89
CA GLU A 41 -0.37 8.18 21.67
C GLU A 41 0.35 8.67 22.95
N VAL A 42 1.49 8.07 23.29
CA VAL A 42 2.30 8.43 24.46
C VAL A 42 3.60 9.06 23.99
N ASP A 43 3.83 10.30 24.41
CA ASP A 43 5.06 11.06 24.15
C ASP A 43 6.29 10.27 24.62
N GLY A 44 7.29 10.15 23.75
CA GLY A 44 8.54 9.42 24.03
C GLY A 44 8.50 7.89 23.87
N LYS A 45 7.38 7.29 23.47
CA LYS A 45 7.32 5.84 23.17
C LYS A 45 7.51 5.58 21.67
N GLU A 46 8.24 4.51 21.34
CA GLU A 46 8.51 4.14 19.95
C GLU A 46 7.21 3.83 19.19
N PRO A 47 7.12 4.23 17.91
CA PRO A 47 5.95 3.98 17.09
C PRO A 47 5.79 2.47 16.85
N THR A 48 4.53 2.01 16.81
CA THR A 48 4.23 0.58 16.62
C THR A 48 4.18 0.25 15.14
N GLN A 49 4.83 -0.82 14.71
CA GLN A 49 4.81 -1.25 13.32
C GLN A 49 3.86 -2.44 13.11
N ARG A 50 3.07 -2.39 12.04
CA ARG A 50 2.12 -3.43 11.62
C ARG A 50 2.40 -3.82 10.17
N ILE A 51 2.31 -5.10 9.87
CA ILE A 51 2.45 -5.63 8.51
C ILE A 51 1.09 -6.06 8.00
N ILE A 52 0.69 -5.56 6.83
CA ILE A 52 -0.53 -5.91 6.13
C ILE A 52 -0.15 -6.65 4.86
N ASN A 53 -0.70 -7.84 4.66
CA ASN A 53 -0.52 -8.64 3.46
C ASN A 53 -1.85 -8.75 2.71
N MET A 54 -1.83 -8.52 1.39
CA MET A 54 -2.99 -8.64 0.53
C MET A 54 -2.60 -9.33 -0.78
N GLU A 55 -3.45 -10.23 -1.25
CA GLU A 55 -3.29 -10.82 -2.57
C GLU A 55 -4.13 -10.05 -3.58
N LEU A 56 -3.47 -9.50 -4.59
CA LEU A 56 -4.07 -8.62 -5.58
C LEU A 56 -3.96 -9.24 -6.99
N PRO A 57 -5.09 -9.58 -7.63
CA PRO A 57 -5.05 -10.01 -9.02
C PRO A 57 -4.68 -8.83 -9.94
N PRO A 58 -4.24 -9.10 -11.19
CA PRO A 58 -3.70 -8.07 -12.07
C PRO A 58 -4.68 -6.92 -12.36
N ALA A 59 -5.98 -7.23 -12.49
CA ALA A 59 -7.00 -6.22 -12.71
C ALA A 59 -7.12 -5.24 -11.53
N THR A 60 -7.15 -5.75 -10.30
CA THR A 60 -7.22 -4.93 -9.08
C THR A 60 -5.94 -4.11 -8.88
N LEU A 61 -4.76 -4.71 -9.12
CA LEU A 61 -3.49 -3.99 -9.04
C LEU A 61 -3.42 -2.85 -10.04
N LYS A 62 -3.89 -3.07 -11.28
CA LYS A 62 -3.96 -2.02 -12.32
C LYS A 62 -4.86 -0.86 -11.90
N THR A 63 -6.04 -1.15 -11.36
CA THR A 63 -6.95 -0.12 -10.83
C THR A 63 -6.28 0.69 -9.72
N LEU A 64 -5.64 0.01 -8.76
CA LEU A 64 -4.95 0.67 -7.65
C LEU A 64 -3.86 1.64 -8.15
N VAL A 65 -3.03 1.21 -9.11
CA VAL A 65 -1.96 2.07 -9.67
C VAL A 65 -2.53 3.28 -10.40
N ASN A 66 -3.63 3.10 -11.14
CA ASN A 66 -4.29 4.21 -11.84
C ASN A 66 -4.85 5.24 -10.83
N ASP A 67 -5.51 4.77 -9.77
CA ASP A 67 -6.10 5.65 -8.76
C ASP A 67 -5.01 6.39 -7.95
N LEU A 68 -3.92 5.71 -7.59
CA LEU A 68 -2.76 6.35 -6.94
C LEU A 68 -2.08 7.39 -7.84
N SER A 69 -2.01 7.13 -9.16
CA SER A 69 -1.48 8.09 -10.14
C SER A 69 -2.33 9.35 -10.21
N ARG A 70 -3.66 9.20 -10.15
CA ARG A 70 -4.61 10.31 -10.11
C ARG A 70 -4.47 11.12 -8.81
N ILE A 71 -4.31 10.46 -7.66
CA ILE A 71 -4.06 11.14 -6.38
C ILE A 71 -2.77 11.96 -6.46
N ARG A 72 -1.68 11.40 -7.01
CA ARG A 72 -0.41 12.11 -7.20
C ARG A 72 -0.60 13.38 -8.04
N GLU A 73 -1.35 13.30 -9.13
CA GLU A 73 -1.64 14.46 -10.00
C GLU A 73 -2.43 15.54 -9.26
N GLN A 74 -3.44 15.16 -8.48
CA GLN A 74 -4.22 16.10 -7.67
C GLN A 74 -3.34 16.81 -6.64
N LEU A 75 -2.51 16.07 -5.90
CA LEU A 75 -1.57 16.65 -4.93
C LEU A 75 -0.55 17.57 -5.62
N SER A 76 -0.03 17.17 -6.79
CA SER A 76 0.90 17.98 -7.57
C SER A 76 0.27 19.30 -8.04
N ASN A 77 -1.00 19.28 -8.42
CA ASN A 77 -1.73 20.48 -8.84
C ASN A 77 -1.98 21.42 -7.65
N ILE A 78 -2.27 20.89 -6.47
CA ILE A 78 -2.42 21.68 -5.24
C ILE A 78 -1.08 22.32 -4.85
N ALA A 79 0.02 21.56 -4.88
CA ALA A 79 1.33 22.06 -4.49
C ALA A 79 1.91 23.13 -5.44
N LYS A 80 1.48 23.14 -6.71
CA LYS A 80 1.87 24.14 -7.72
C LYS A 80 1.03 25.41 -7.68
N LYS A 81 -0.10 25.41 -6.96
CA LYS A 81 -1.01 26.54 -6.83
C LYS A 81 -0.60 27.41 -5.64
#